data_AF-A0A542X7T6-F1
#
_entry.id   AF-A0A542X7T6-F1
#
_cell.length_a   1.000
_cell.length_b   1.000
_cell.length_c   1.000
_cell.angle_alpha   90.00
_cell.angle_beta   90.00
_cell.angle_gamma   90.00
#
_symmetry.space_group_name_H-M   'P 1'
#
loop_
_entity.id
_entity.type
_entity.pdbx_description
1 polymer ?
#
loop_
_entity_poly.entity_id
_entity_poly.type
_entity_poly.pdbx_seq_one_letter_code
_entity_poly.pdbx_strand_id
1 'polypeptide(L)'
;MFSTRTSRAAAASIALAGMVGLSACQSNEVTTAPSTSSAASPAAPTSQAPSTSQAPAAPSTSEAPAPSTTEAPSSSEAPSSSASSGDAGDTKVTAEGTKLKFGQEAVVLESSTGDTSADSYRLKVDGLEVAPDSVYTGNLKKENGPVYFLKYTVTNIGKAGSGSFDASSVNSFMLIPQLKAGQSGKKLLGSLPQCDSDDTELSVGQSGKGCEVYQVKGGSTVTDVVWSPGRITWGK
;
A
#
# COMPACT_ATOMS: atom_id res chain seq x y z
N MET A 1 3.20 15.21 43.20
CA MET A 1 2.19 14.28 43.77
C MET A 1 2.16 13.06 42.88
N PHE A 2 2.65 11.92 43.37
CA PHE A 2 2.72 10.67 42.63
C PHE A 2 1.37 9.96 42.73
N SER A 3 0.72 9.72 41.59
CA SER A 3 -0.50 8.93 41.52
C SER A 3 -0.16 7.55 40.95
N THR A 4 0.06 6.61 41.86
CA THR A 4 0.13 5.17 41.58
C THR A 4 -1.24 4.57 41.83
N ARG A 5 -1.71 3.65 40.95
CA ARG A 5 -2.70 2.55 41.14
C ARG A 5 -3.42 2.28 39.81
N THR A 6 -3.74 1.09 39.34
CA THR A 6 -3.52 -0.30 39.76
C THR A 6 -3.97 -1.16 38.58
N SER A 7 -3.11 -2.06 38.10
CA SER A 7 -3.47 -3.08 37.11
C SER A 7 -4.52 -4.04 37.70
N ARG A 8 -5.62 -4.28 36.98
CA ARG A 8 -6.51 -5.42 37.22
C ARG A 8 -6.41 -6.37 36.04
N ALA A 9 -5.62 -7.42 36.24
CA ALA A 9 -5.71 -8.64 35.45
C ALA A 9 -6.97 -9.41 35.91
N ALA A 10 -7.80 -9.83 34.95
CA ALA A 10 -8.83 -10.84 35.18
C ALA A 10 -8.50 -12.03 34.28
N ALA A 11 -7.99 -13.08 34.92
CA ALA A 11 -7.92 -14.42 34.35
C ALA A 11 -9.31 -15.07 34.42
N ALA A 12 -9.75 -15.71 33.34
CA ALA A 12 -10.83 -16.69 33.38
C ALA A 12 -10.50 -17.81 32.38
N SER A 13 -10.35 -19.01 32.93
CA SER A 13 -9.93 -20.24 32.26
C SER A 13 -11.12 -21.04 31.69
N ILE A 14 -10.88 -21.63 30.51
CA ILE A 14 -11.21 -23.00 30.05
C ILE A 14 -12.67 -23.49 30.10
N ALA A 15 -13.18 -23.92 28.93
CA ALA A 15 -13.92 -25.18 28.78
C ALA A 15 -13.62 -25.83 27.41
N LEU A 16 -13.03 -27.02 27.47
CA LEU A 16 -12.79 -27.99 26.38
C LEU A 16 -14.05 -28.85 26.15
N ALA A 17 -14.46 -29.05 24.90
CA ALA A 17 -14.96 -30.32 24.35
C ALA A 17 -15.39 -30.14 22.88
N GLY A 18 -14.69 -30.76 21.94
CA GLY A 18 -15.08 -30.79 20.52
C GLY A 18 -14.33 -31.88 19.78
N MET A 19 -15.07 -32.89 19.34
CA MET A 19 -14.63 -34.20 18.86
C MET A 19 -13.67 -34.18 17.66
N VAL A 20 -12.64 -35.03 17.70
CA VAL A 20 -11.83 -35.42 16.55
C VAL A 20 -12.34 -36.78 16.06
N GLY A 21 -13.00 -36.78 14.89
CA GLY A 21 -13.28 -37.99 14.12
C GLY A 21 -12.21 -38.18 13.06
N LEU A 22 -11.23 -39.04 13.32
CA LEU A 22 -10.24 -39.52 12.34
C LEU A 22 -10.73 -40.86 11.79
N SER A 23 -11.32 -40.86 10.60
CA SER A 23 -11.47 -42.07 9.79
C SER A 23 -10.17 -42.33 9.04
N ALA A 24 -9.51 -43.41 9.43
CA ALA A 24 -8.38 -44.00 8.74
C ALA A 24 -8.81 -44.61 7.39
N CYS A 25 -8.06 -44.31 6.34
CA CYS A 25 -7.84 -45.25 5.24
C CYS A 25 -6.33 -45.45 5.11
N GLN A 26 -5.91 -46.57 5.68
CA GLN A 26 -4.57 -47.12 5.66
C GLN A 26 -4.42 -48.05 4.43
N SER A 27 -3.15 -48.26 4.04
CA SER A 27 -2.64 -49.33 3.17
C SER A 27 -2.60 -48.98 1.66
N ASN A 28 -1.55 -49.22 0.89
CA ASN A 28 -0.45 -50.19 1.05
C ASN A 28 0.82 -49.76 0.29
N GLU A 29 1.90 -50.40 0.72
CA GLU A 29 3.32 -50.16 0.44
C GLU A 29 3.87 -50.59 -0.94
N VAL A 30 5.18 -50.33 -1.05
CA VAL A 30 6.28 -51.01 -1.78
C VAL A 30 6.55 -50.57 -3.22
N THR A 31 7.79 -50.12 -3.50
CA THR A 31 8.77 -50.86 -4.35
C THR A 31 9.85 -49.96 -4.98
N THR A 32 11.06 -50.06 -4.40
CA THR A 32 12.44 -49.99 -4.97
C THR A 32 12.95 -48.85 -5.87
N ALA A 33 13.99 -48.22 -5.32
CA ALA A 33 15.39 -48.20 -5.80
C ALA A 33 15.84 -47.16 -6.86
N PRO A 34 17.15 -46.80 -6.83
CA PRO A 34 17.66 -45.50 -7.25
C PRO A 34 18.16 -45.53 -8.70
N SER A 35 18.31 -44.35 -9.31
CA SER A 35 19.13 -44.19 -10.51
C SER A 35 20.05 -42.99 -10.36
N THR A 36 21.30 -43.37 -10.32
CA THR A 36 22.57 -42.66 -10.37
C THR A 36 22.78 -41.83 -11.64
N SER A 37 23.69 -40.85 -11.47
CA SER A 37 24.77 -40.49 -12.40
C SER A 37 24.59 -39.35 -13.39
N SER A 38 25.51 -38.38 -13.22
CA SER A 38 26.36 -37.75 -14.23
C SER A 38 25.73 -36.70 -15.15
N ALA A 39 26.43 -35.68 -15.65
CA ALA A 39 27.69 -35.01 -15.35
C ALA A 39 27.77 -33.83 -16.36
N ALA A 40 28.49 -32.78 -15.97
CA ALA A 40 29.26 -31.86 -16.82
C ALA A 40 28.58 -30.98 -17.93
N SER A 41 28.75 -29.66 -17.74
CA SER A 41 29.05 -28.59 -18.73
C SER A 41 29.84 -29.05 -19.97
N PRO A 42 29.87 -28.33 -21.13
CA PRO A 42 29.97 -26.85 -21.25
C PRO A 42 29.32 -26.19 -22.49
N ALA A 43 29.32 -24.85 -22.54
CA ALA A 43 29.87 -24.01 -23.63
C ALA A 43 29.18 -22.63 -23.73
N ALA A 44 29.97 -21.57 -23.56
CA ALA A 44 29.78 -20.31 -24.30
C ALA A 44 30.42 -20.48 -25.69
N PRO A 45 29.93 -19.78 -26.73
CA PRO A 45 30.73 -18.66 -27.24
C PRO A 45 29.95 -17.43 -27.73
N THR A 46 30.57 -16.28 -27.46
CA THR A 46 30.70 -15.04 -28.27
C THR A 46 29.84 -14.83 -29.51
N SER A 47 29.26 -13.62 -29.62
CA SER A 47 29.46 -12.76 -30.80
C SER A 47 29.26 -11.29 -30.47
N GLN A 48 30.36 -10.54 -30.57
CA GLN A 48 30.39 -9.10 -30.74
C GLN A 48 29.86 -8.74 -32.14
N ALA A 49 29.13 -7.63 -32.24
CA ALA A 49 29.20 -6.75 -33.41
C ALA A 49 29.06 -5.29 -32.95
N PRO A 50 29.97 -4.39 -33.38
CA PRO A 50 30.03 -3.00 -32.95
C PRO A 50 29.29 -2.04 -33.90
N SER A 51 28.98 -0.86 -33.34
CA SER A 51 28.92 0.45 -34.01
C SER A 51 27.87 0.71 -35.09
N THR A 52 27.01 1.71 -34.82
CA THR A 52 26.94 2.90 -35.67
C THR A 52 26.69 4.14 -34.82
N SER A 53 27.72 4.98 -34.74
CA SER A 53 27.65 6.38 -34.35
C SER A 53 26.78 7.15 -35.33
N GLN A 54 25.83 7.95 -34.84
CA GLN A 54 25.39 9.17 -35.51
C GLN A 54 24.78 10.15 -34.50
N ALA A 55 25.63 11.05 -34.02
CA ALA A 55 25.31 12.45 -33.72
C ALA A 55 26.31 13.27 -34.57
N PRO A 56 26.03 14.49 -35.07
CA PRO A 56 25.25 15.53 -34.40
C PRO A 56 24.32 16.37 -35.30
N ALA A 57 23.29 16.98 -34.71
CA ALA A 57 22.71 18.22 -35.23
C ALA A 57 22.36 19.13 -34.04
N ALA A 58 23.12 20.20 -33.90
CA ALA A 58 22.84 21.34 -33.02
C ALA A 58 22.15 22.46 -33.86
N PRO A 59 21.93 23.66 -33.32
CA PRO A 59 20.81 24.01 -32.44
C PRO A 59 19.93 25.09 -33.10
N SER A 60 18.61 25.07 -32.83
CA SER A 60 17.75 26.22 -33.18
C SER A 60 17.62 27.14 -31.98
N THR A 61 18.37 28.23 -32.03
CA THR A 61 18.20 29.45 -31.24
C THR A 61 16.89 30.14 -31.61
N SER A 62 16.05 30.46 -30.64
CA SER A 62 15.01 31.48 -30.77
C SER A 62 14.90 32.27 -29.47
N GLU A 63 15.55 33.43 -29.53
CA GLU A 63 15.10 34.74 -29.05
C GLU A 63 14.48 34.86 -27.65
N ALA A 64 15.30 35.43 -26.76
CA ALA A 64 14.87 36.07 -25.53
C ALA A 64 14.45 37.54 -25.79
N PRO A 65 13.31 38.01 -25.27
CA PRO A 65 13.07 39.43 -25.10
C PRO A 65 13.75 39.99 -23.84
N ALA A 66 14.13 41.25 -23.96
CA ALA A 66 14.96 42.08 -23.07
C ALA A 66 14.29 42.43 -21.71
N PRO A 67 15.05 42.95 -20.73
CA PRO A 67 14.62 43.07 -19.34
C PRO A 67 13.82 44.36 -19.10
N SER A 68 12.81 44.28 -18.23
CA SER A 68 12.22 45.45 -17.58
C SER A 68 12.72 45.52 -16.14
N THR A 69 13.42 46.61 -15.84
CA THR A 69 13.86 47.06 -14.52
C THR A 69 12.69 47.61 -13.69
N THR A 70 12.93 47.74 -12.37
CA THR A 70 12.13 48.49 -11.36
C THR A 70 11.08 47.57 -10.70
N GLU A 71 11.09 47.26 -9.40
CA GLU A 71 11.23 48.13 -8.23
C GLU A 71 11.45 47.25 -6.97
N ALA A 72 12.36 47.65 -6.07
CA ALA A 72 12.32 47.32 -4.64
C ALA A 72 12.01 48.64 -3.91
N PRO A 73 11.37 48.69 -2.71
CA PRO A 73 11.39 47.68 -1.66
C PRO A 73 10.01 47.43 -0.99
N SER A 74 9.86 46.32 -0.26
CA SER A 74 9.24 46.38 1.07
C SER A 74 9.40 45.07 1.82
N SER A 75 9.86 45.20 3.07
CA SER A 75 9.85 44.13 4.06
C SER A 75 8.41 43.69 4.33
N SER A 76 8.17 42.39 4.33
CA SER A 76 7.10 41.79 5.10
C SER A 76 7.56 40.40 5.51
N GLU A 77 7.94 40.34 6.79
CA GLU A 77 7.89 39.21 7.72
C GLU A 77 7.82 37.82 7.10
N ALA A 78 8.92 37.08 7.25
CA ALA A 78 8.90 35.63 7.14
C ALA A 78 7.81 35.09 8.07
N PRO A 79 6.87 34.25 7.59
CA PRO A 79 6.02 33.51 8.50
C PRO A 79 6.94 32.63 9.33
N SER A 80 7.04 32.97 10.62
CA SER A 80 7.60 32.08 11.61
C SER A 80 6.73 30.81 11.56
N SER A 81 7.22 29.78 10.87
CA SER A 81 6.66 28.44 10.89
C SER A 81 6.83 27.89 12.30
N SER A 82 5.97 28.35 13.20
CA SER A 82 5.68 27.66 14.44
C SER A 82 5.22 26.27 14.02
N ALA A 83 6.11 25.28 14.17
CA ALA A 83 5.74 23.88 14.11
C ALA A 83 4.63 23.70 15.14
N SER A 84 3.38 23.78 14.68
CA SER A 84 2.22 23.45 15.47
C SER A 84 2.42 21.98 15.83
N SER A 85 2.67 21.71 17.11
CA SER A 85 2.57 20.37 17.67
C SER A 85 1.22 19.82 17.23
N GLY A 86 1.23 18.91 16.25
CA GLY A 86 0.04 18.43 15.59
C GLY A 86 -0.88 17.78 16.59
N ASP A 87 -2.07 18.34 16.77
CA ASP A 87 -3.13 17.68 17.54
C ASP A 87 -3.53 16.42 16.77
N ALA A 88 -3.49 15.27 17.45
CA ALA A 88 -3.77 13.96 16.84
C ALA A 88 -5.26 13.77 16.48
N GLY A 89 -6.14 14.70 16.90
CA GLY A 89 -7.58 14.60 16.72
C GLY A 89 -8.18 13.37 17.42
N ASP A 90 -9.39 12.99 17.00
CA ASP A 90 -10.06 11.78 17.50
C ASP A 90 -9.28 10.52 17.10
N THR A 91 -8.79 9.77 18.10
CA THR A 91 -8.04 8.52 17.92
C THR A 91 -8.91 7.27 18.08
N LYS A 92 -10.23 7.44 18.22
CA LYS A 92 -11.15 6.31 18.39
C LYS A 92 -11.24 5.48 17.10
N VAL A 93 -10.85 4.21 17.20
CA VAL A 93 -10.96 3.24 16.11
C VAL A 93 -12.40 3.19 15.57
N THR A 94 -12.50 3.24 14.24
CA THR A 94 -13.77 3.17 13.53
C THR A 94 -14.36 1.78 13.68
N ALA A 95 -15.66 1.71 13.98
CA ALA A 95 -16.33 0.45 14.25
C ALA A 95 -16.29 -0.48 13.02
N GLU A 96 -16.19 -1.78 13.28
CA GLU A 96 -16.18 -2.77 12.20
C GLU A 96 -17.48 -2.76 11.39
N GLY A 97 -17.36 -3.07 10.10
CA GLY A 97 -18.51 -3.07 9.17
C GLY A 97 -19.02 -1.67 8.78
N THR A 98 -18.35 -0.60 9.23
CA THR A 98 -18.68 0.78 8.82
C THR A 98 -18.52 0.93 7.32
N LYS A 99 -19.52 1.56 6.68
CA LYS A 99 -19.48 1.93 5.27
C LYS A 99 -19.31 3.43 5.14
N LEU A 100 -18.29 3.83 4.42
CA LEU A 100 -17.89 5.20 4.17
C LEU A 100 -17.94 5.50 2.66
N LYS A 101 -18.09 6.77 2.33
CA LYS A 101 -17.88 7.26 0.97
C LYS A 101 -16.40 7.55 0.75
N PHE A 102 -15.94 7.49 -0.50
CA PHE A 102 -14.63 8.03 -0.86
C PHE A 102 -14.49 9.49 -0.38
N GLY A 103 -13.32 9.82 0.15
CA GLY A 103 -13.03 11.10 0.80
C GLY A 103 -13.40 11.18 2.28
N GLN A 104 -14.11 10.18 2.84
CA GLN A 104 -14.35 10.10 4.29
C GLN A 104 -13.22 9.37 5.02
N GLU A 105 -12.89 9.85 6.21
CA GLU A 105 -11.82 9.33 7.05
C GLU A 105 -12.33 8.23 8.00
N ALA A 106 -11.46 7.26 8.28
CA ALA A 106 -11.61 6.31 9.37
C ALA A 106 -10.31 6.24 10.17
N VAL A 107 -10.40 6.02 11.47
CA VAL A 107 -9.26 5.54 12.25
C VAL A 107 -9.21 4.03 12.14
N VAL A 108 -8.13 3.50 11.57
CA VAL A 108 -7.92 2.08 11.34
C VAL A 108 -6.83 1.53 12.25
N LEU A 109 -6.92 0.23 12.53
CA LEU A 109 -5.96 -0.53 13.32
C LEU A 109 -5.34 -1.62 12.43
N GLU A 110 -4.01 -1.77 12.48
CA GLU A 110 -3.28 -2.80 11.71
C GLU A 110 -3.40 -4.21 12.29
N SER A 111 -4.04 -4.39 13.43
CA SER A 111 -4.30 -5.74 13.97
C SER A 111 -5.70 -6.24 13.61
N SER A 112 -5.76 -7.50 13.19
CA SER A 112 -6.98 -8.27 12.99
C SER A 112 -7.45 -9.00 14.25
N THR A 113 -6.65 -8.99 15.33
CA THR A 113 -6.95 -9.69 16.59
C THR A 113 -7.54 -8.77 17.66
N GLY A 114 -7.81 -7.50 17.33
CA GLY A 114 -8.31 -6.51 18.28
C GLY A 114 -7.26 -6.08 19.32
N ASP A 115 -5.99 -6.38 19.06
CA ASP A 115 -4.88 -5.93 19.91
C ASP A 115 -4.73 -4.42 19.80
N THR A 116 -5.13 -3.71 20.86
CA THR A 116 -5.07 -2.25 20.93
C THR A 116 -3.64 -1.71 21.02
N SER A 117 -2.63 -2.58 21.16
CA SER A 117 -1.21 -2.19 21.05
C SER A 117 -0.73 -2.10 19.60
N ALA A 118 -1.54 -2.55 18.64
CA ALA A 118 -1.21 -2.44 17.24
C ALA A 118 -1.27 -0.98 16.75
N ASP A 119 -0.52 -0.75 15.69
CA ASP A 119 -0.41 0.55 15.08
C ASP A 119 -1.76 1.02 14.54
N SER A 120 -2.10 2.28 14.83
CA SER A 120 -3.30 2.93 14.34
C SER A 120 -2.96 4.24 13.65
N TYR A 121 -3.76 4.56 12.64
CA TYR A 121 -3.66 5.79 11.88
C TYR A 121 -5.01 6.13 11.28
N ARG A 122 -5.12 7.38 10.84
CA ARG A 122 -6.30 7.86 10.14
C ARG A 122 -6.10 7.65 8.65
N LEU A 123 -7.04 6.97 8.02
CA LEU A 123 -7.03 6.59 6.62
C LEU A 123 -8.23 7.21 5.90
N LYS A 124 -7.96 7.84 4.76
CA LYS A 124 -8.96 8.36 3.83
C LYS A 124 -8.74 7.72 2.48
N VAL A 125 -9.72 6.97 1.98
CA VAL A 125 -9.66 6.45 0.60
C VAL A 125 -10.15 7.54 -0.33
N ASP A 126 -9.24 8.10 -1.12
CA ASP A 126 -9.54 9.19 -2.05
C ASP A 126 -10.29 8.67 -3.27
N GLY A 127 -9.97 7.46 -3.72
CA GLY A 127 -10.72 6.81 -4.78
C GLY A 127 -10.11 5.52 -5.29
N LEU A 128 -10.89 4.84 -6.14
CA LEU A 128 -10.49 3.68 -6.91
C LEU A 128 -10.74 3.99 -8.40
N GLU A 129 -9.66 4.24 -9.13
CA GLU A 129 -9.70 4.67 -10.53
C GLU A 129 -9.19 3.55 -11.44
N VAL A 130 -9.78 3.42 -12.64
CA VAL A 130 -9.22 2.54 -13.67
C VAL A 130 -8.00 3.23 -14.27
N ALA A 131 -6.87 2.53 -14.28
CA ALA A 131 -5.63 3.03 -14.85
C ALA A 131 -5.75 3.17 -16.39
N PRO A 132 -5.05 4.16 -16.99
CA PRO A 132 -5.05 4.34 -18.43
C PRO A 132 -4.34 3.17 -19.14
N ASP A 133 -4.65 2.97 -20.43
CA ASP A 133 -4.07 1.87 -21.21
C ASP A 133 -2.54 1.90 -21.32
N SER A 134 -1.91 3.05 -21.08
CA SER A 134 -0.45 3.20 -21.07
C SER A 134 0.26 2.35 -20.01
N VAL A 135 -0.45 1.87 -18.98
CA VAL A 135 0.16 1.02 -17.94
C VAL A 135 0.47 -0.39 -18.43
N TYR A 136 -0.23 -0.88 -19.47
CA TYR A 136 -0.05 -2.24 -19.99
C TYR A 136 1.21 -2.33 -20.84
N THR A 137 2.35 -2.43 -20.17
CA THR A 137 3.66 -2.60 -20.79
C THR A 137 4.32 -3.89 -20.29
N GLY A 138 5.24 -4.45 -21.09
CA GLY A 138 5.96 -5.68 -20.74
C GLY A 138 5.02 -6.85 -20.44
N ASN A 139 5.08 -7.34 -19.20
CA ASN A 139 4.32 -8.50 -18.72
C ASN A 139 2.90 -8.16 -18.23
N LEU A 140 2.54 -6.88 -18.13
CA LEU A 140 1.20 -6.46 -17.73
C LEU A 140 0.27 -6.45 -18.95
N LYS A 141 -0.58 -7.48 -19.06
CA LYS A 141 -1.48 -7.68 -20.21
C LYS A 141 -2.92 -7.27 -19.88
N LYS A 142 -3.58 -6.57 -20.82
CA LYS A 142 -4.97 -6.12 -20.69
C LYS A 142 -5.99 -7.27 -20.62
N GLU A 143 -5.69 -8.41 -21.24
CA GLU A 143 -6.49 -9.65 -21.14
C GLU A 143 -6.54 -10.25 -19.72
N ASN A 144 -5.65 -9.82 -18.83
CA ASN A 144 -5.69 -10.19 -17.41
C ASN A 144 -6.59 -9.28 -16.57
N GLY A 145 -7.34 -8.41 -17.22
CA GLY A 145 -8.34 -7.53 -16.61
C GLY A 145 -7.84 -6.12 -16.34
N PRO A 146 -8.76 -5.20 -15.99
CA PRO A 146 -8.44 -3.81 -15.70
C PRO A 146 -7.46 -3.67 -14.53
N VAL A 147 -6.55 -2.71 -14.68
CA VAL A 147 -5.69 -2.21 -13.61
C VAL A 147 -6.39 -1.05 -12.93
N TYR A 148 -6.33 -1.00 -11.61
CA TYR A 148 -6.89 0.03 -10.77
C TYR A 148 -5.79 0.72 -9.97
N PHE A 149 -5.90 2.03 -9.86
CA PHE A 149 -5.16 2.85 -8.91
C PHE A 149 -6.03 3.12 -7.69
N LEU A 150 -5.63 2.56 -6.57
CA LEU A 150 -6.20 2.80 -5.26
C LEU A 150 -5.44 3.95 -4.60
N LYS A 151 -6.05 5.12 -4.55
CA LYS A 151 -5.46 6.33 -3.97
C LYS A 151 -5.99 6.56 -2.57
N TYR A 152 -5.10 6.92 -1.65
CA TYR A 152 -5.46 7.21 -0.28
C TYR A 152 -4.57 8.28 0.33
N THR A 153 -5.06 8.87 1.40
CA THR A 153 -4.30 9.75 2.28
C THR A 153 -4.25 9.09 3.66
N VAL A 154 -3.06 8.99 4.23
CA VAL A 154 -2.89 8.55 5.61
C VAL A 154 -2.41 9.69 6.47
N THR A 155 -2.82 9.72 7.73
CA THR A 155 -2.38 10.68 8.73
C THR A 155 -1.87 9.95 9.96
N ASN A 156 -0.66 10.28 10.40
CA ASN A 156 -0.11 9.75 11.63
C ASN A 156 -0.85 10.38 12.83
N ILE A 157 -1.49 9.56 13.68
CA ILE A 157 -2.21 10.03 14.87
C ILE A 157 -1.52 9.63 16.18
N GLY A 158 -0.24 9.27 16.11
CA GLY A 158 0.50 8.71 17.24
C GLY A 158 0.56 7.19 17.18
N LYS A 159 1.03 6.67 16.03
CA LYS A 159 1.36 5.24 15.84
C LYS A 159 2.09 4.68 17.07
N ALA A 160 1.68 3.49 17.54
CA ALA A 160 2.10 2.94 18.82
C ALA A 160 3.53 2.34 18.80
N GLY A 161 4.06 2.01 17.63
CA GLY A 161 5.40 1.46 17.42
C GLY A 161 6.51 2.51 17.31
N SER A 162 7.75 2.10 17.62
CA SER A 162 8.96 2.94 17.58
C SER A 162 9.62 3.07 16.19
N GLY A 163 8.86 2.85 15.11
CA GLY A 163 9.38 2.87 13.73
C GLY A 163 9.00 4.14 12.99
N SER A 164 9.75 4.47 11.94
CA SER A 164 9.34 5.48 10.98
C SER A 164 7.97 5.12 10.38
N PHE A 165 7.20 6.13 10.00
CA PHE A 165 5.90 5.95 9.40
C PHE A 165 5.75 6.88 8.20
N ASP A 166 5.40 6.33 7.06
CA ASP A 166 5.17 7.05 5.81
C ASP A 166 3.91 6.52 5.12
N ALA A 167 3.52 7.08 3.98
CA ALA A 167 2.32 6.64 3.29
C ALA A 167 2.44 5.25 2.64
N SER A 168 3.66 4.82 2.33
CA SER A 168 3.95 3.49 1.80
C SER A 168 3.77 2.39 2.86
N SER A 169 3.91 2.74 4.14
CA SER A 169 3.80 1.82 5.29
C SER A 169 2.41 1.21 5.46
N VAL A 170 1.37 1.81 4.87
CA VAL A 170 -0.05 1.47 5.07
C VAL A 170 -0.46 0.13 4.44
N ASN A 171 0.31 -0.41 3.49
CA ASN A 171 -0.16 -1.54 2.70
C ASN A 171 0.70 -2.80 2.81
N SER A 172 0.46 -3.52 3.89
CA SER A 172 0.70 -4.97 4.03
C SER A 172 -0.53 -5.80 3.55
N PHE A 173 -1.08 -5.50 2.36
CA PHE A 173 -2.29 -6.14 1.80
C PHE A 173 -3.59 -5.91 2.60
N MET A 174 -3.63 -4.88 3.44
CA MET A 174 -4.77 -4.65 4.34
C MET A 174 -5.89 -3.82 3.69
N LEU A 175 -5.52 -2.83 2.88
CA LEU A 175 -6.43 -2.03 2.06
C LEU A 175 -6.46 -2.57 0.64
N ILE A 176 -7.57 -3.17 0.23
CA ILE A 176 -7.69 -3.88 -1.06
C ILE A 176 -9.01 -3.55 -1.77
N PRO A 177 -9.09 -3.66 -3.10
CA PRO A 177 -10.36 -3.61 -3.81
C PRO A 177 -11.31 -4.71 -3.30
N GLN A 178 -12.58 -4.37 -3.10
CA GLN A 178 -13.59 -5.34 -2.68
C GLN A 178 -14.05 -6.17 -3.88
N LEU A 179 -13.53 -7.39 -3.95
CA LEU A 179 -13.83 -8.33 -5.03
C LEU A 179 -15.21 -8.97 -4.84
N LYS A 180 -15.97 -9.09 -5.94
CA LYS A 180 -17.24 -9.81 -6.00
C LYS A 180 -17.02 -11.28 -6.37
N ALA A 181 -18.08 -12.10 -6.25
CA ALA A 181 -18.05 -13.48 -6.68
C ALA A 181 -17.59 -13.61 -8.15
N GLY A 182 -16.64 -14.50 -8.40
CA GLY A 182 -16.05 -14.71 -9.73
C GLY A 182 -14.95 -13.70 -10.12
N GLN A 183 -14.55 -12.80 -9.22
CA GLN A 183 -13.42 -11.91 -9.43
C GLN A 183 -12.18 -12.41 -8.69
N SER A 184 -11.00 -12.16 -9.28
CA SER A 184 -9.71 -12.32 -8.61
C SER A 184 -8.89 -11.04 -8.78
N GLY A 185 -8.14 -10.67 -7.76
CA GLY A 185 -7.33 -9.46 -7.74
C GLY A 185 -5.89 -9.79 -7.35
N LYS A 186 -4.92 -9.11 -7.97
CA LYS A 186 -3.52 -9.16 -7.56
C LYS A 186 -2.99 -7.75 -7.36
N LYS A 187 -2.28 -7.52 -6.26
CA LYS A 187 -1.46 -6.32 -6.06
C LYS A 187 -0.29 -6.40 -7.05
N LEU A 188 -0.04 -5.32 -7.79
CA LEU A 188 1.15 -5.19 -8.62
C LEU A 188 2.25 -4.55 -7.78
N LEU A 189 3.42 -5.17 -7.75
CA LEU A 189 4.59 -4.62 -7.08
C LEU A 189 5.46 -3.88 -8.10
N GLY A 190 6.12 -2.81 -7.65
CA GLY A 190 6.92 -1.91 -8.48
C GLY A 190 6.36 -0.49 -8.51
N SER A 191 7.10 0.45 -9.10
CA SER A 191 6.63 1.82 -9.28
C SER A 191 5.95 1.96 -10.65
N LEU A 192 4.79 2.61 -10.64
CA LEU A 192 4.18 3.17 -11.82
C LEU A 192 4.13 4.68 -11.59
N PRO A 193 4.72 5.52 -12.46
CA PRO A 193 4.80 6.98 -12.25
C PRO A 193 3.45 7.69 -12.05
N GLN A 194 2.35 7.03 -12.40
CA GLN A 194 0.98 7.53 -12.26
C GLN A 194 0.35 7.16 -10.90
N CYS A 195 1.05 6.38 -10.08
CA CYS A 195 0.61 5.81 -8.82
C CYS A 195 1.85 5.57 -7.93
N ASP A 196 2.40 6.66 -7.43
CA ASP A 196 3.48 6.65 -6.44
C ASP A 196 2.93 7.06 -5.06
N SER A 197 3.65 6.63 -4.02
CA SER A 197 3.36 6.98 -2.63
C SER A 197 4.40 7.97 -2.10
N ASP A 198 4.00 8.81 -1.16
CA ASP A 198 4.91 9.67 -0.43
C ASP A 198 5.76 8.81 0.52
N ASP A 199 7.07 8.77 0.25
CA ASP A 199 8.05 8.04 1.08
C ASP A 199 8.65 8.94 2.18
N THR A 200 8.06 10.10 2.42
CA THR A 200 8.51 11.03 3.46
C THR A 200 7.95 10.58 4.81
N GLU A 201 8.82 10.51 5.81
CA GLU A 201 8.41 10.22 7.17
C GLU A 201 7.42 11.26 7.69
N LEU A 202 6.29 10.77 8.22
CA LEU A 202 5.18 11.52 8.76
C LEU A 202 5.29 11.60 10.28
N SER A 203 5.53 12.80 10.79
CA SER A 203 5.35 13.11 12.22
C SER A 203 3.88 13.04 12.63
N VAL A 204 3.60 12.94 13.92
CA VAL A 204 2.22 12.98 14.44
C VAL A 204 1.49 14.25 13.97
N GLY A 205 0.28 14.07 13.46
CA GLY A 205 -0.55 15.10 12.84
C GLY A 205 -0.26 15.35 11.36
N GLN A 206 0.80 14.79 10.79
CA GLN A 206 1.11 14.94 9.36
C GLN A 206 0.42 13.88 8.52
N SER A 207 0.09 14.27 7.28
CA SER A 207 -0.52 13.42 6.28
C SER A 207 0.41 13.19 5.09
N GLY A 208 0.34 11.99 4.52
CA GLY A 208 1.00 11.63 3.27
C GLY A 208 0.03 10.92 2.34
N LYS A 209 0.27 11.01 1.04
CA LYS A 209 -0.51 10.35 0.01
C LYS A 209 0.10 9.01 -0.33
N GLY A 210 -0.74 7.99 -0.44
CA GLY A 210 -0.34 6.68 -0.95
C GLY A 210 -1.13 6.31 -2.18
N CYS A 211 -0.51 5.46 -3.00
CA CYS A 211 -1.15 4.90 -4.17
C CYS A 211 -0.74 3.45 -4.35
N GLU A 212 -1.74 2.60 -4.60
CA GLU A 212 -1.56 1.17 -4.71
C GLU A 212 -2.22 0.61 -5.97
N VAL A 213 -1.55 -0.35 -6.60
CA VAL A 213 -1.93 -0.81 -7.93
C VAL A 213 -2.47 -2.23 -7.85
N TYR A 214 -3.67 -2.45 -8.38
CA TYR A 214 -4.30 -3.76 -8.43
C TYR A 214 -4.74 -4.11 -9.84
N GLN A 215 -4.45 -5.33 -10.31
CA GLN A 215 -5.10 -5.86 -11.50
C GLN A 215 -6.21 -6.83 -11.09
N VAL A 216 -7.43 -6.58 -11.55
CA VAL A 216 -8.59 -7.41 -11.23
C VAL A 216 -9.08 -8.11 -12.49
N LYS A 217 -9.22 -9.43 -12.41
CA LYS A 217 -9.73 -10.30 -13.48
C LYS A 217 -11.13 -10.79 -13.13
N GLY A 218 -11.99 -10.85 -14.15
CA GLY A 218 -13.33 -11.41 -14.05
C GLY A 218 -14.38 -10.43 -13.53
N GLY A 219 -15.62 -10.60 -13.99
CA GLY A 219 -16.78 -9.86 -13.50
C GLY A 219 -16.89 -8.40 -13.95
N SER A 220 -17.70 -7.66 -13.20
CA SER A 220 -18.01 -6.24 -13.41
C SER A 220 -16.96 -5.30 -12.79
N THR A 221 -17.04 -4.01 -13.06
CA THR A 221 -16.15 -3.01 -12.45
C THR A 221 -16.16 -3.08 -10.93
N VAL A 222 -14.98 -2.97 -10.32
CA VAL A 222 -14.83 -2.86 -8.86
C VAL A 222 -15.06 -1.40 -8.46
N THR A 223 -15.94 -1.17 -7.50
CA THR A 223 -16.37 0.17 -7.08
C THR A 223 -15.99 0.49 -5.65
N ASP A 224 -15.67 -0.53 -4.86
CA ASP A 224 -15.51 -0.43 -3.42
C ASP A 224 -14.13 -0.94 -3.00
N VAL A 225 -13.66 -0.44 -1.87
CA VAL A 225 -12.37 -0.76 -1.25
C VAL A 225 -12.65 -1.19 0.18
N VAL A 226 -11.95 -2.21 0.66
CA VAL A 226 -12.11 -2.73 2.02
C VAL A 226 -10.78 -2.70 2.77
N TRP A 227 -10.85 -2.29 4.04
CA TRP A 227 -9.82 -2.53 5.05
C TRP A 227 -10.10 -3.87 5.74
N SER A 228 -9.27 -4.87 5.49
CA SER A 228 -9.53 -6.28 5.86
C SER A 228 -9.60 -6.56 7.38
N PRO A 229 -8.76 -5.99 8.25
CA PRO A 229 -8.82 -6.23 9.70
C PRO A 229 -10.13 -5.82 10.36
N GLY A 230 -10.72 -4.70 9.92
CA GLY A 230 -11.95 -4.14 10.52
C GLY A 230 -13.17 -4.20 9.61
N ARG A 231 -13.03 -4.72 8.38
CA ARG A 231 -14.09 -4.73 7.36
C ARG A 231 -14.75 -3.35 7.16
N ILE A 232 -13.95 -2.29 7.21
CA ILE A 232 -14.41 -0.94 6.87
C ILE A 232 -14.39 -0.85 5.34
N THR A 233 -15.49 -0.38 4.75
CA THR A 233 -15.64 -0.29 3.30
C THR A 233 -15.76 1.17 2.88
N TRP A 234 -15.03 1.56 1.83
CA TRP A 234 -15.21 2.82 1.11
C TRP A 234 -15.77 2.55 -0.27
N GLY A 235 -16.78 3.31 -0.68
CA GLY A 235 -17.38 3.22 -2.01
C GLY A 235 -17.92 4.56 -2.51
N LYS A 236 -18.54 4.54 -3.69
CA LYS A 236 -19.26 5.70 -4.24
C LYS A 236 -20.60 5.94 -3.55
#